data_AF-A0A0T6A2Z4-F1
#
_entry.id   AF-A0A0T6A2Z4-F1
#
_cell.length_a   1.000
_cell.length_b   1.000
_cell.length_c   1.000
_cell.angle_alpha   90.00
_cell.angle_beta   90.00
_cell.angle_gamma   90.00
#
_symmetry.space_group_name_H-M   'P 1'
#
loop_
_entity.id
_entity.type
_entity.pdbx_description
1 polymer ?
#
loop_
_entity_poly.entity_id
_entity_poly.type
_entity_poly.pdbx_seq_one_letter_code
_entity_poly.pdbx_strand_id
1 'polypeptide(L)'
;MELEHMTMTDGYVGSFGKTWKTPTLADLEKAIQGAMKIEGKTREQIIAILESGKAVKWCQSPNFYYDHSYGVIGRKRDAPSVTVVHCDCGHSVPAGQSMMASTGTSCLDCYDRMS
;
A
#
# COMPACT_ATOMS: atom_id res chain seq x y z
N MET A 1 -7.56 4.52 -16.03
CA MET A 1 -6.58 4.45 -14.92
C MET A 1 -6.55 5.80 -14.22
N GLU A 2 -7.05 5.87 -12.99
CA GLU A 2 -7.12 7.13 -12.24
C GLU A 2 -5.86 7.32 -11.40
N LEU A 3 -5.17 8.45 -11.57
CA LEU A 3 -3.89 8.74 -10.91
C LEU A 3 -3.97 8.71 -9.38
N GLU A 4 -5.12 9.11 -8.81
CA GLU A 4 -5.36 9.15 -7.37
C GLU A 4 -5.28 7.76 -6.71
N HIS A 5 -5.59 6.73 -7.49
CA HIS A 5 -5.50 5.34 -7.07
C HIS A 5 -4.16 4.68 -7.42
N MET A 6 -3.17 5.46 -7.87
CA MET A 6 -1.83 4.97 -8.16
C MET A 6 -0.82 5.41 -7.12
N THR A 7 0.25 4.64 -7.02
CA THR A 7 1.41 4.98 -6.19
C THR A 7 2.69 4.63 -6.94
N MET A 8 3.72 5.43 -6.71
CA MET A 8 5.04 5.21 -7.27
C MET A 8 6.15 5.48 -6.24
N THR A 9 7.27 4.82 -6.44
CA THR A 9 8.55 5.07 -5.76
C THR A 9 9.67 5.07 -6.78
N ASP A 10 10.73 5.83 -6.53
CA ASP A 10 11.98 5.78 -7.31
C ASP A 10 12.89 4.61 -6.90
N GLY A 11 12.52 3.90 -5.83
CA GLY A 11 13.24 2.74 -5.33
C GLY A 11 14.28 3.09 -4.27
N TYR A 12 14.54 4.36 -4.01
CA TYR A 12 15.48 4.80 -2.99
C TYR A 12 15.02 4.36 -1.59
N VAL A 13 15.94 3.74 -0.85
CA VAL A 13 15.71 3.32 0.54
C VAL A 13 16.47 4.27 1.47
N GLY A 14 15.75 5.21 2.07
CA GLY A 14 16.29 6.10 3.10
C GLY A 14 16.15 5.52 4.51
N SER A 15 16.47 6.31 5.53
CA SER A 15 16.41 5.90 6.94
C SER A 15 15.01 5.44 7.40
N PHE A 16 13.96 5.91 6.75
CA PHE A 16 12.55 5.56 7.03
C PHE A 16 11.95 4.62 5.97
N GLY A 17 12.79 3.98 5.16
CA GLY A 17 12.37 3.09 4.08
C GLY A 17 12.13 3.81 2.75
N LYS A 18 11.26 3.22 1.92
CA LYS A 18 10.93 3.76 0.59
C LYS A 18 9.85 4.83 0.69
N THR A 19 10.08 5.95 0.02
CA THR A 19 9.07 6.99 -0.14
C THR A 19 8.11 6.62 -1.27
N TRP A 20 6.81 6.67 -0.97
CA TRP A 20 5.73 6.44 -1.91
C TRP A 20 4.98 7.74 -2.15
N LYS A 21 4.70 8.06 -3.43
CA LYS A 21 3.97 9.27 -3.84
C LYS A 21 2.91 8.94 -4.88
N THR A 22 1.90 9.80 -5.00
CA THR A 22 0.95 9.76 -6.10
C THR A 22 1.63 10.30 -7.37
N PRO A 23 1.62 9.57 -8.49
CA PRO A 23 2.25 10.03 -9.73
C PRO A 23 1.48 11.19 -10.35
N THR A 24 2.20 12.15 -10.95
CA THR A 24 1.63 13.10 -11.92
C THR A 24 1.48 12.43 -13.30
N LEU A 25 0.78 13.07 -14.24
CA LEU A 25 0.70 12.57 -15.64
C LEU A 25 2.09 12.44 -16.28
N ALA A 26 2.98 13.41 -16.02
CA ALA A 26 4.34 13.38 -16.53
C ALA A 26 5.17 12.24 -15.90
N ASP A 27 5.00 12.01 -14.58
CA ASP A 27 5.63 10.88 -13.91
C ASP A 27 5.12 9.53 -14.45
N LEU A 28 3.82 9.42 -14.73
CA LEU A 28 3.22 8.20 -15.28
C LEU A 28 3.79 7.86 -16.65
N GLU A 29 3.86 8.83 -17.57
CA GLU A 29 4.45 8.60 -18.90
C GLU A 29 5.92 8.20 -18.80
N LYS A 30 6.69 8.89 -17.94
CA LYS A 30 8.10 8.55 -17.67
C LYS A 30 8.23 7.13 -17.11
N ALA A 31 7.34 6.74 -16.19
CA ALA A 31 7.34 5.41 -15.60
C ALA A 31 6.96 4.33 -16.60
N ILE A 32 5.99 4.57 -17.49
CA ILE A 32 5.63 3.63 -18.56
C ILE A 32 6.83 3.42 -19.50
N GLN A 33 7.49 4.49 -19.95
CA GLN A 33 8.66 4.39 -20.81
C GLN A 33 9.83 3.68 -20.15
N GLY A 34 10.07 3.94 -18.86
CA GLY A 34 11.09 3.24 -18.07
C GLY A 34 10.76 1.75 -17.89
N ALA A 35 9.50 1.44 -17.60
CA ALA A 35 9.03 0.06 -17.45
C ALA A 35 9.15 -0.74 -18.74
N MET A 36 8.87 -0.14 -19.91
CA MET A 36 9.09 -0.79 -21.21
C MET A 36 10.54 -1.25 -21.37
N LYS A 37 11.52 -0.42 -20.95
CA LYS A 37 12.95 -0.74 -21.04
C LYS A 37 13.39 -1.82 -20.06
N ILE A 38 12.87 -1.79 -18.82
CA ILE A 38 13.29 -2.71 -17.75
C ILE A 38 12.59 -4.07 -17.88
N GLU A 39 11.31 -4.08 -18.19
CA GLU A 39 10.49 -5.29 -18.27
C GLU A 39 10.51 -5.94 -19.67
N GLY A 40 10.99 -5.23 -20.69
CA GLY A 40 11.01 -5.71 -22.08
C GLY A 40 9.61 -5.90 -22.69
N LYS A 41 8.63 -5.09 -22.26
CA LYS A 41 7.21 -5.19 -22.65
C LYS A 41 6.78 -3.96 -23.47
N THR A 42 5.73 -4.13 -24.27
CA THR A 42 5.13 -3.00 -25.00
C THR A 42 4.36 -2.07 -24.06
N ARG A 43 4.05 -0.87 -24.54
CA ARG A 43 3.27 0.13 -23.80
C ARG A 43 1.92 -0.44 -23.34
N GLU A 44 1.22 -1.11 -24.26
CA GLU A 44 -0.11 -1.69 -24.03
C GLU A 44 -0.06 -2.80 -22.98
N GLN A 45 1.01 -3.61 -23.01
CA GLN A 45 1.22 -4.65 -22.00
C GLN A 45 1.47 -4.06 -20.61
N ILE A 46 2.26 -2.98 -20.51
CA ILE A 46 2.48 -2.28 -19.23
C ILE A 46 1.17 -1.69 -18.70
N ILE A 47 0.39 -1.04 -19.57
CA ILE A 47 -0.93 -0.49 -19.20
C ILE A 47 -1.85 -1.61 -18.71
N ALA A 48 -1.95 -2.73 -19.44
CA ALA A 48 -2.75 -3.88 -19.04
C ALA A 48 -2.34 -4.46 -17.68
N ILE A 49 -1.03 -4.50 -17.38
CA ILE A 49 -0.53 -4.93 -16.07
C ILE A 49 -1.00 -3.96 -14.97
N LEU A 50 -0.87 -2.66 -15.19
CA LEU A 50 -1.29 -1.63 -14.24
C LEU A 50 -2.82 -1.64 -14.01
N GLU A 51 -3.60 -1.82 -15.08
CA GLU A 51 -5.06 -1.93 -15.01
C GLU A 51 -5.51 -3.20 -14.28
N SER A 52 -4.75 -4.29 -14.39
CA SER A 52 -4.99 -5.52 -13.60
C SER A 52 -4.67 -5.35 -12.09
N GLY A 53 -4.19 -4.18 -11.67
CA GLY A 53 -3.83 -3.88 -10.28
C GLY A 53 -2.44 -4.36 -9.87
N LYS A 54 -1.66 -4.89 -10.81
CA LYS A 54 -0.26 -5.28 -10.57
C LYS A 54 0.66 -4.07 -10.64
N ALA A 55 1.86 -4.23 -10.08
CA ALA A 55 2.89 -3.19 -10.11
C ALA A 55 4.04 -3.60 -11.04
N VAL A 56 4.73 -2.61 -11.63
CA VAL A 56 5.87 -2.81 -12.54
C VAL A 56 7.08 -1.99 -12.10
N LYS A 57 8.28 -2.48 -12.40
CA LYS A 57 9.53 -1.74 -12.18
C LYS A 57 9.69 -0.71 -13.29
N TRP A 58 10.11 0.52 -12.97
CA TRP A 58 10.23 1.59 -13.96
C TRP A 58 11.57 2.35 -13.95
N CYS A 59 12.30 2.33 -12.84
CA CYS A 59 13.66 2.87 -12.79
C CYS A 59 14.55 2.08 -11.82
N GLN A 60 15.86 2.24 -11.96
CA GLN A 60 16.80 1.88 -10.89
C GLN A 60 16.75 2.97 -9.82
N SER A 61 16.98 2.56 -8.57
CA SER A 61 17.14 3.49 -7.45
C SER A 61 18.26 4.51 -7.75
N PRO A 62 18.12 5.78 -7.32
CA PRO A 62 19.24 6.72 -7.28
C PRO A 62 20.50 6.17 -6.59
N ASN A 63 20.33 5.23 -5.65
CA ASN A 63 21.40 4.58 -4.90
C ASN A 63 21.62 3.11 -5.30
N PHE A 64 21.34 2.77 -6.57
CA PHE A 64 21.33 1.38 -7.07
C PHE A 64 22.59 0.58 -6.77
N TYR A 65 23.76 1.24 -6.70
CA TYR A 65 25.03 0.59 -6.38
C TYR A 65 25.02 -0.12 -5.02
N TYR A 66 24.27 0.41 -4.04
CA TYR A 66 24.23 -0.16 -2.69
C TYR A 66 22.92 -0.91 -2.39
N ASP A 67 21.78 -0.42 -2.89
CA ASP A 67 20.48 -1.02 -2.56
C ASP A 67 19.99 -2.04 -3.59
N HIS A 68 20.57 -2.04 -4.80
CA HIS A 68 20.10 -2.79 -5.97
C HIS A 68 18.58 -2.75 -6.16
N SER A 69 17.97 -1.64 -5.74
CA SER A 69 16.54 -1.48 -5.63
C SER A 69 15.98 -0.84 -6.89
N TYR A 70 14.73 -1.17 -7.19
CA TYR A 70 14.01 -0.59 -8.31
C TYR A 70 12.87 0.28 -7.83
N GLY A 71 12.64 1.36 -8.56
CA GLY A 71 11.41 2.13 -8.50
C GLY A 71 10.27 1.32 -9.06
N VAL A 72 9.12 1.42 -8.40
CA VAL A 72 7.92 0.64 -8.71
C VAL A 72 6.76 1.60 -8.88
N ILE A 73 5.92 1.34 -9.88
CA ILE A 73 4.63 2.01 -10.07
C ILE A 73 3.52 0.97 -10.09
N GLY A 74 2.40 1.26 -9.44
CA GLY A 74 1.26 0.35 -9.36
C GLY A 74 0.04 1.01 -8.74
N ARG A 75 -1.00 0.21 -8.50
CA ARG A 75 -2.20 0.67 -7.80
C ARG A 75 -1.92 0.79 -6.30
N LYS A 76 -2.43 1.86 -5.68
CA LYS A 76 -2.47 2.01 -4.23
C LYS A 76 -3.27 0.84 -3.65
N ARG A 77 -2.72 0.15 -2.66
CA ARG A 77 -3.49 -0.86 -1.93
C ARG A 77 -4.55 -0.17 -1.10
N ASP A 78 -5.79 -0.61 -1.24
CA ASP A 78 -6.85 -0.21 -0.32
C ASP A 78 -6.49 -0.69 1.08
N ALA A 79 -6.63 0.19 2.07
CA ALA A 79 -6.49 -0.22 3.45
C ALA A 79 -7.59 -1.26 3.75
N PRO A 80 -7.28 -2.36 4.44
CA PRO A 80 -8.31 -3.31 4.83
C PRO A 80 -9.36 -2.57 5.66
N SER A 81 -10.65 -2.78 5.36
CA SER A 81 -11.75 -2.23 6.14
C SER A 81 -11.64 -2.73 7.58
N VAL A 82 -11.60 -1.82 8.55
CA VAL A 82 -11.59 -2.19 9.98
C VAL A 82 -12.96 -2.76 10.35
N THR A 83 -13.02 -4.07 10.65
CA THR A 83 -14.23 -4.68 11.19
C THR A 83 -14.46 -4.15 12.60
N VAL A 84 -15.64 -3.57 12.85
CA VAL A 84 -16.06 -3.13 14.17
C VAL A 84 -16.95 -4.19 14.81
N VAL A 85 -16.75 -4.43 16.10
CA VAL A 85 -17.56 -5.33 16.93
C VAL A 85 -18.17 -4.55 18.08
N HIS A 86 -19.35 -4.98 18.51
CA HIS A 86 -20.06 -4.33 19.60
C HIS A 86 -19.61 -4.92 20.94
N CYS A 87 -19.21 -4.05 21.86
CA CYS A 87 -18.90 -4.41 23.23
C CYS A 87 -20.17 -4.42 24.08
N ASP A 88 -20.20 -5.24 25.13
CA ASP A 88 -21.32 -5.30 26.08
C ASP A 88 -21.65 -3.95 26.75
N CYS A 89 -20.68 -3.03 26.83
CA CYS A 89 -20.90 -1.67 27.34
C CYS A 89 -21.60 -0.72 26.34
N GLY A 90 -21.94 -1.19 25.14
CA GLY A 90 -22.63 -0.42 24.10
C GLY A 90 -21.71 0.35 23.15
N HIS A 91 -20.40 0.28 23.31
CA HIS A 91 -19.45 0.91 22.39
C HIS A 91 -19.05 -0.02 21.24
N SER A 92 -18.84 0.56 20.06
CA SER A 92 -18.27 -0.15 18.91
C SER A 92 -16.76 0.01 18.92
N VAL A 93 -16.03 -1.11 18.95
CA VAL A 93 -14.57 -1.12 18.96
C VAL A 93 -14.02 -1.88 17.76
N PRO A 94 -12.81 -1.54 17.28
CA PRO A 94 -12.12 -2.35 16.28
C PRO A 94 -12.00 -3.80 16.77
N ALA A 95 -12.26 -4.78 15.91
CA ALA A 95 -12.17 -6.20 16.26
C ALA A 95 -10.79 -6.59 16.81
N GLY A 96 -9.72 -6.00 16.27
CA GLY A 96 -8.35 -6.21 16.77
C GLY A 96 -8.07 -5.62 18.16
N GLN A 97 -8.96 -4.77 18.69
CA GLN A 97 -8.90 -4.19 20.04
C GLN A 97 -9.95 -4.78 20.97
N SER A 98 -10.72 -5.76 20.51
CA SER A 98 -11.68 -6.48 21.33
C SER A 98 -11.01 -7.65 22.06
N MET A 99 -11.37 -7.84 23.32
CA MET A 99 -10.92 -8.93 24.17
C MET A 99 -12.08 -9.89 24.39
N MET A 100 -11.83 -11.19 24.26
CA MET A 100 -12.81 -12.19 24.69
C MET A 100 -12.86 -12.22 26.22
N ALA A 101 -14.06 -12.06 26.77
CA ALA A 101 -14.36 -12.22 28.17
C ALA A 101 -15.33 -13.38 28.38
N SER A 102 -15.47 -13.86 29.61
CA SER A 102 -16.33 -14.99 29.96
C SER A 102 -17.79 -14.83 29.54
N THR A 103 -18.28 -13.59 29.41
CA THR A 103 -19.67 -13.25 29.01
C THR A 103 -19.82 -12.82 27.55
N GLY A 104 -18.74 -12.66 26.79
CA GLY A 104 -18.82 -12.15 25.42
C GLY A 104 -17.62 -11.30 24.97
N THR A 105 -17.91 -10.25 24.21
CA THR A 105 -16.90 -9.34 23.66
C THR A 105 -16.76 -8.11 24.56
N SER A 106 -15.54 -7.87 25.06
CA SER A 106 -15.22 -6.73 25.91
C SER A 106 -14.22 -5.80 25.24
N CYS A 107 -14.36 -4.48 25.41
CA CYS A 107 -13.32 -3.52 25.07
C CYS A 107 -12.27 -3.45 26.20
N LEU A 108 -11.09 -2.89 25.91
CA LEU A 108 -10.02 -2.67 26.89
C LEU A 108 -10.53 -2.01 28.19
N ASP A 109 -11.32 -0.93 28.07
CA ASP A 109 -11.85 -0.23 29.25
C ASP A 109 -12.80 -1.10 30.09
N CYS A 110 -13.54 -2.03 29.46
CA CYS A 110 -14.41 -2.96 30.19
C CYS A 110 -13.62 -4.10 30.79
N TYR A 111 -12.57 -4.55 30.09
CA TYR A 111 -11.66 -5.57 30.59
C TYR A 111 -10.89 -5.08 31.83
N ASP A 112 -10.36 -3.85 31.79
CA ASP A 112 -9.63 -3.24 32.91
C ASP A 112 -10.51 -3.01 34.15
N ARG A 113 -11.83 -2.90 34.00
CA ARG A 113 -12.78 -2.80 35.13
C ARG A 113 -13.12 -4.15 35.76
N MET A 114 -12.77 -5.27 35.12
CA MET A 114 -13.01 -6.62 35.64
C MET A 114 -11.85 -7.14 36.51
N SER A 115 -10.68 -6.51 36.47
CA SER A 115 -9.52 -6.78 37.32
C SER A 115 -9.53 -5.96 38.60
#